data_AF-A0AA43KQ77-F1
#
_entry.id   AF-A0AA43KQ77-F1
#
_cell.length_a   1.000
_cell.length_b   1.000
_cell.length_c   1.000
_cell.angle_alpha   90.00
_cell.angle_beta   90.00
_cell.angle_gamma   90.00
#
_symmetry.space_group_name_H-M   'P 1'
#
loop_
_entity.id
_entity.type
_entity.pdbx_description
1 polymer ?
#
loop_
_entity_poly.entity_id
_entity_poly.type
_entity_poly.pdbx_seq_one_letter_code
_entity_poly.pdbx_strand_id
1 'polypeptide(L)'
;MNHPARSTDPSTSHEAANYIVASGVQGDQQAAAASAVRRFPGLTSLELANETGICRYVLARRLPELAETGRVWRGPKKPCPMSGRSACTWWPVARGQNMTLGL
;
A
#
# COMPACT_ATOMS: atom_id res chain seq x y z
N MET A 1 28.62 30.25 32.18
CA MET A 1 28.09 29.79 30.89
C MET A 1 27.98 28.28 30.90
N ASN A 2 26.81 27.76 30.53
CA ASN A 2 26.50 26.34 30.37
C ASN A 2 27.39 25.69 29.29
N HIS A 3 27.94 24.52 29.57
CA HIS A 3 27.38 23.24 29.08
C HIS A 3 28.08 22.06 29.77
N PRO A 4 27.35 21.26 30.57
CA PRO A 4 27.84 19.99 31.08
C PRO A 4 27.58 18.84 30.09
N ALA A 5 28.55 17.94 30.04
CA ALA A 5 28.43 16.47 30.05
C ALA A 5 27.52 15.72 29.05
N ARG A 6 28.18 14.79 28.34
CA ARG A 6 27.83 13.38 28.09
C ARG A 6 26.52 13.06 27.36
N SER A 7 26.61 12.23 26.33
CA SER A 7 26.45 10.77 26.48
C SER A 7 26.18 10.10 25.13
N THR A 8 26.75 8.90 24.96
CA THR A 8 26.22 7.81 24.13
C THR A 8 26.17 8.01 22.62
N ASP A 9 27.24 7.54 21.98
CA ASP A 9 27.22 6.89 20.67
C ASP A 9 26.02 5.94 20.57
N PRO A 10 25.09 6.11 19.60
CA PRO A 10 24.18 5.05 19.20
C PRO A 10 24.71 4.43 17.91
N SER A 11 25.20 3.20 18.04
CA SER A 11 25.30 2.22 16.96
C SER A 11 23.94 2.08 16.24
N THR A 12 23.58 2.95 15.29
CA THR A 12 22.36 2.81 14.46
C THR A 12 22.52 3.36 13.03
N SER A 13 23.69 3.86 12.64
CA SER A 13 23.86 4.53 11.34
C SER A 13 23.77 3.60 10.12
N HIS A 14 24.01 2.30 10.26
CA HIS A 14 23.79 1.34 9.17
C HIS A 14 22.34 0.84 9.07
N GLU A 15 21.59 0.77 10.18
CA GLU A 15 20.17 0.44 10.13
C GLU A 15 19.36 1.59 9.53
N ALA A 16 19.71 2.85 9.83
CA ALA A 16 19.02 4.03 9.32
C ALA A 16 19.12 4.18 7.78
N ALA A 17 20.27 3.87 7.17
CA ALA A 17 20.44 3.94 5.72
C ALA A 17 19.59 2.88 5.00
N ASN A 18 19.58 1.64 5.53
CA ASN A 18 18.71 0.58 5.02
C ASN A 18 17.23 0.92 5.23
N TYR A 19 16.88 1.54 6.36
CA TYR A 19 15.50 1.95 6.66
C TYR A 19 15.03 3.06 5.71
N ILE A 20 15.87 4.05 5.39
CA ILE A 20 15.51 5.13 4.46
C ILE A 20 15.37 4.61 3.03
N VAL A 21 16.29 3.76 2.57
CA VAL A 21 16.21 3.16 1.23
C VAL A 21 15.04 2.19 1.13
N ALA A 22 14.84 1.33 2.14
CA ALA A 22 13.70 0.44 2.20
C ALA A 22 12.39 1.23 2.27
N SER A 23 12.33 2.32 3.06
CA SER A 23 11.16 3.21 3.14
C SER A 23 10.91 3.96 1.84
N GLY A 24 11.96 4.31 1.08
CA GLY A 24 11.84 4.91 -0.25
C GLY A 24 11.22 3.95 -1.26
N VAL A 25 11.80 2.75 -1.42
CA VAL A 25 11.24 1.69 -2.27
C VAL A 25 9.84 1.30 -1.83
N GLN A 26 9.60 1.25 -0.52
CA GLN A 26 8.30 0.99 0.06
C GLN A 26 7.28 2.06 -0.33
N GLY A 27 7.65 3.33 -0.20
CA GLY A 27 6.84 4.48 -0.57
C GLY A 27 6.49 4.50 -2.04
N ASP A 28 7.47 4.21 -2.91
CA ASP A 28 7.27 4.12 -4.36
C ASP A 28 6.30 2.99 -4.73
N GLN A 29 6.45 1.82 -4.11
CA GLN A 29 5.53 0.69 -4.31
C GLN A 29 4.11 1.02 -3.82
N GLN A 30 3.97 1.72 -2.68
CA GLN A 30 2.68 2.20 -2.18
C GLN A 30 2.06 3.24 -3.12
N ALA A 31 2.86 4.16 -3.66
CA ALA A 31 2.39 5.15 -4.63
C ALA A 31 1.92 4.48 -5.93
N ALA A 32 2.69 3.52 -6.45
CA ALA A 32 2.33 2.74 -7.62
C ALA A 32 1.03 1.94 -7.39
N ALA A 33 0.89 1.27 -6.25
CA ALA A 33 -0.32 0.53 -5.89
C ALA A 33 -1.55 1.44 -5.75
N ALA A 34 -1.41 2.62 -5.13
CA ALA A 34 -2.50 3.59 -5.05
C ALA A 34 -2.91 4.12 -6.43
N SER A 35 -1.93 4.36 -7.31
CA SER A 35 -2.19 4.79 -8.70
C SER A 35 -2.90 3.70 -9.50
N ALA A 36 -2.50 2.43 -9.32
CA ALA A 36 -3.16 1.28 -9.93
C ALA A 36 -4.65 1.20 -9.55
N VAL A 37 -4.96 1.32 -8.25
CA VAL A 37 -6.34 1.29 -7.75
C VAL A 37 -7.16 2.48 -8.25
N ARG A 38 -6.55 3.67 -8.40
CA ARG A 38 -7.22 4.84 -8.97
C ARG A 38 -7.56 4.67 -10.44
N ARG A 39 -6.69 4.02 -11.22
CA ARG A 39 -6.90 3.75 -12.65
C ARG A 39 -7.90 2.63 -12.89
N PHE A 40 -7.86 1.60 -12.04
CA PHE A 40 -8.68 0.39 -12.17
C PHE A 40 -9.42 0.07 -10.87
N PRO A 41 -10.43 0.87 -10.49
CA PRO A 41 -11.21 0.64 -9.29
C PRO A 41 -12.02 -0.66 -9.38
N GLY A 42 -12.21 -1.33 -8.24
CA GLY A 42 -13.03 -2.55 -8.15
C GLY A 42 -12.33 -3.84 -8.59
N LEU A 43 -11.05 -3.78 -8.96
CA LEU A 43 -10.27 -4.96 -9.30
C LEU A 43 -9.63 -5.61 -8.07
N THR A 44 -9.39 -6.91 -8.18
CA THR A 44 -8.60 -7.69 -7.21
C THR A 44 -7.11 -7.45 -7.39
N SER A 45 -6.29 -7.81 -6.40
CA SER A 45 -4.82 -7.66 -6.49
C SER A 45 -4.21 -8.40 -7.69
N LEU A 46 -4.81 -9.51 -8.12
CA LEU A 46 -4.34 -10.27 -9.29
C LEU A 46 -4.75 -9.61 -10.60
N GLU A 47 -5.98 -9.10 -10.69
CA GLU A 47 -6.44 -8.34 -11.86
C GLU A 47 -5.64 -7.03 -11.99
N LEU A 48 -5.38 -6.32 -10.89
CA LEU A 48 -4.51 -5.13 -10.88
C LEU A 48 -3.09 -5.45 -11.36
N ALA A 49 -2.53 -6.60 -10.96
CA ALA A 49 -1.21 -7.04 -11.41
C ALA A 49 -1.18 -7.25 -12.93
N ASN A 50 -2.26 -7.83 -13.48
CA ASN A 50 -2.41 -8.03 -14.91
C ASN A 50 -2.51 -6.70 -15.68
N GLU A 51 -3.36 -5.79 -15.23
CA GLU A 51 -3.60 -4.51 -15.92
C GLU A 51 -2.42 -3.54 -15.83
N THR A 52 -1.66 -3.59 -14.73
CA THR A 52 -0.57 -2.61 -14.48
C THR A 52 0.83 -3.17 -14.68
N GLY A 53 0.97 -4.48 -14.83
CA GLY A 53 2.27 -5.17 -14.83
C GLY A 53 3.00 -5.14 -13.48
N ILE A 54 2.38 -4.59 -12.43
CA ILE A 54 2.97 -4.59 -11.07
C ILE A 54 2.90 -6.00 -10.51
N CYS A 55 3.99 -6.46 -9.88
CA CYS A 55 4.04 -7.77 -9.26
C CYS A 55 2.88 -7.96 -8.25
N ARG A 56 2.12 -9.05 -8.42
CA ARG A 56 0.95 -9.36 -7.58
C ARG A 56 1.26 -9.42 -6.08
N TYR A 57 2.46 -9.87 -5.71
CA TYR A 57 2.87 -9.99 -4.32
C TYR A 57 3.16 -8.63 -3.69
N VAL A 58 3.67 -7.68 -4.49
CA VAL A 58 3.81 -6.29 -4.08
C VAL A 58 2.42 -5.73 -3.79
N LEU A 59 1.48 -5.85 -4.72
CA LEU A 59 0.11 -5.38 -4.52
C LEU A 59 -0.56 -6.03 -3.30
N ALA A 60 -0.42 -7.35 -3.13
CA ALA A 60 -0.99 -8.07 -1.99
C ALA A 60 -0.46 -7.58 -0.63
N ARG A 61 0.77 -7.07 -0.57
CA ARG A 61 1.36 -6.50 0.65
C ARG A 61 1.06 -5.00 0.82
N ARG A 62 1.14 -4.21 -0.26
CA ARG A 62 0.97 -2.75 -0.24
C ARG A 62 -0.48 -2.32 -0.03
N LEU A 63 -1.44 -3.02 -0.63
CA LEU A 63 -2.85 -2.62 -0.59
C LEU A 63 -3.47 -2.68 0.82
N PRO A 64 -3.18 -3.70 1.66
CA PRO A 64 -3.55 -3.67 3.07
C PRO A 64 -3.01 -2.47 3.84
N GLU A 65 -1.74 -2.12 3.67
CA GLU A 65 -1.13 -0.97 4.35
C GLU A 65 -1.74 0.37 3.90
N LEU A 66 -2.05 0.48 2.61
CA LEU A 66 -2.78 1.63 2.08
C LEU A 66 -4.21 1.72 2.63
N ALA A 67 -4.85 0.60 2.96
CA ALA A 67 -6.17 0.60 3.58
C ALA A 67 -6.12 0.99 5.06
N GLU A 68 -5.11 0.54 5.80
CA GLU A 68 -4.87 0.96 7.18
C GLU A 68 -4.67 2.47 7.30
N THR A 69 -4.01 3.07 6.30
CA THR A 69 -3.77 4.52 6.22
C THR A 69 -4.91 5.30 5.54
N GLY A 70 -6.00 4.64 5.15
CA GLY A 70 -7.14 5.30 4.51
C GLY A 70 -6.82 5.92 3.14
N ARG A 71 -5.89 5.33 2.38
CA ARG A 71 -5.51 5.72 1.01
C ARG A 71 -6.17 4.86 -0.08
N VAL A 72 -6.59 3.64 0.27
CA VAL A 72 -7.48 2.78 -0.54
C VAL A 72 -8.56 2.16 0.35
N TRP A 73 -9.65 1.70 -0.23
CA TRP A 73 -10.69 0.95 0.46
C TRP A 73 -10.69 -0.52 0.01
N ARG A 74 -10.90 -1.42 0.98
CA ARG A 74 -11.06 -2.84 0.73
C ARG A 74 -12.54 -3.15 0.57
N GLY A 75 -12.91 -3.54 -0.65
CA GLY A 75 -14.27 -3.90 -1.01
C GLY A 75 -14.63 -5.37 -0.86
N PRO A 76 -15.85 -5.73 -1.26
CA PRO A 76 -16.35 -7.10 -1.14
C PRO A 76 -15.47 -8.08 -1.91
N LYS A 77 -15.49 -9.34 -1.45
CA LYS A 77 -14.80 -10.44 -2.12
C LYS A 77 -15.56 -10.80 -3.39
N LYS A 78 -14.86 -10.83 -4.52
CA LYS A 78 -15.37 -11.27 -5.81
C LYS A 78 -14.67 -12.58 -6.21
N PRO A 79 -15.37 -13.55 -6.82
CA PRO A 79 -14.70 -14.68 -7.47
C PRO A 79 -13.75 -14.13 -8.54
N CYS A 80 -12.45 -14.37 -8.38
CA CYS A 80 -11.45 -13.91 -9.32
C CYS A 80 -11.35 -14.93 -10.47
N PRO A 81 -11.74 -14.58 -11.71
CA PRO A 81 -11.71 -15.51 -12.84
C PRO A 81 -10.29 -16.01 -13.16
N MET A 82 -9.27 -15.23 -12.77
CA MET A 82 -7.85 -15.54 -13.00
C MET A 82 -7.27 -16.58 -12.03
N SER A 83 -7.84 -16.74 -10.83
CA SER A 83 -7.32 -17.69 -9.82
C SER A 83 -8.34 -18.75 -9.38
N GLY A 84 -9.60 -18.61 -9.79
CA GLY A 84 -10.71 -19.46 -9.33
C GLY A 84 -11.04 -19.28 -7.84
N ARG A 85 -10.39 -18.34 -7.14
CA ARG A 85 -10.60 -18.08 -5.71
C ARG A 85 -11.23 -16.70 -5.50
N SER A 86 -12.01 -16.57 -4.44
CA SER A 86 -12.58 -15.29 -4.03
C SER A 86 -11.48 -14.37 -3.49
N ALA A 87 -11.32 -13.19 -4.09
CA ALA A 87 -10.33 -12.18 -3.68
C ALA A 87 -11.01 -10.84 -3.40
N CYS A 88 -10.44 -10.06 -2.49
CA CYS A 88 -10.96 -8.73 -2.16
C CYS A 88 -10.75 -7.77 -3.34
N THR A 89 -11.75 -6.93 -3.59
CA THR A 89 -11.67 -5.83 -4.55
C THR A 89 -11.07 -4.58 -3.88
N TRP A 90 -10.42 -3.73 -4.67
CA TRP A 90 -9.76 -2.53 -4.15
C TRP A 90 -10.29 -1.28 -4.85
N TRP A 91 -10.57 -0.24 -4.06
CA TRP A 91 -11.20 0.98 -4.52
C TRP A 91 -10.45 2.22 -4.04
N PRO A 92 -10.45 3.32 -4.80
CA PRO A 92 -9.89 4.58 -4.34
C PRO A 92 -10.82 5.15 -3.26
N VAL A 93 -10.27 5.49 -2.08
CA VAL A 93 -10.97 6.38 -1.15
C VAL A 93 -10.80 7.79 -1.70
N ALA A 94 -11.75 8.23 -2.50
CA ALA A 94 -11.91 9.65 -2.73
C ALA A 94 -12.37 10.26 -1.39
N ARG A 95 -11.63 11.26 -0.91
CA ARG A 95 -11.93 11.99 0.33
C ARG A 95 -13.28 12.72 0.13
N GLY A 96 -14.37 12.08 0.57
CA GLY A 96 -15.74 12.58 0.42
C GLY A 96 -16.67 11.78 -0.51
N GLN A 97 -16.19 10.73 -1.18
CA GLN A 97 -17.04 9.81 -1.95
C GLN A 97 -16.95 8.39 -1.36
N ASN A 98 -17.35 8.25 -0.10
CA ASN A 98 -18.03 7.00 0.29
C ASN A 98 -19.38 7.00 -0.44
N MET A 99 -19.37 6.87 -1.77
CA MET A 99 -20.58 6.67 -2.56
C MET A 99 -21.23 5.43 -1.96
N THR A 100 -22.41 5.62 -1.39
CA THR A 100 -23.32 4.60 -0.91
C THR A 100 -23.22 3.39 -1.82
N LEU A 101 -22.50 2.35 -1.36
CA LEU A 101 -22.63 1.03 -1.96
C LEU A 101 -23.98 0.54 -1.51
N GLY A 102 -25.01 0.94 -2.27
CA GLY A 102 -26.37 0.48 -2.12
C GLY A 102 -26.37 -1.03 -2.14
N LEU A 103 -26.69 -1.62 -1.00
CA LEU A 103 -27.30 -2.93 -0.91
C LEU A 103 -28.81 -2.75 -1.00
#